data_AF-A0A7V9EGV4-F1
#
_entry.id   AF-A0A7V9EGV4-F1
#
_cell.length_a   1.000
_cell.length_b   1.000
_cell.length_c   1.000
_cell.angle_alpha   90.00
_cell.angle_beta   90.00
_cell.angle_gamma   90.00
#
_symmetry.space_group_name_H-M   'P 1'
#
loop_
_entity.id
_entity.type
_entity.pdbx_description
1 polymer ?
#
loop_
_entity_poly.entity_id
_entity_poly.type
_entity_poly.pdbx_seq_one_letter_code
_entity_poly.pdbx_strand_id
1 'polypeptide(L)' 'MTQYGTLRMWAAFLTFFGVLSVLAAAAGTVIWAIEVDGLWQTLGVILVGAPVSVFLVTVPIALAQALRALADVGDTVNAR' A
#
# COMPACT_ATOMS: atom_id res chain seq x y z
N MET A 1 -7.72 19.00 19.93
CA MET A 1 -7.18 17.83 19.21
C MET A 1 -8.27 16.78 19.19
N THR A 2 -8.65 16.25 18.03
CA THR A 2 -9.67 15.18 17.99
C THR A 2 -9.19 13.98 18.78
N GLN A 3 -10.09 13.30 19.48
CA GLN A 3 -9.76 12.20 20.39
C GLN A 3 -9.02 11.05 19.68
N TYR A 4 -9.14 10.98 18.35
CA TYR A 4 -8.51 9.99 17.47
C TYR A 4 -7.29 10.51 16.69
N GLY A 5 -6.57 11.52 17.21
CA GLY A 5 -5.37 12.07 16.57
C GLY A 5 -4.29 11.02 16.27
N THR A 6 -4.10 10.05 17.17
CA THR A 6 -3.14 8.94 17.00
C THR A 6 -3.46 8.07 15.79
N LEU A 7 -4.74 7.73 15.56
CA LEU A 7 -5.17 6.94 14.39
C LEU A 7 -4.85 7.68 13.09
N ARG A 8 -5.08 9.00 13.06
CA ARG A 8 -4.79 9.82 11.88
C ARG A 8 -3.30 9.97 11.62
N MET A 9 -2.48 10.08 12.67
CA MET A 9 -1.03 10.08 12.55
C MET A 9 -0.52 8.77 11.95
N TRP A 10 -0.98 7.63 12.47
CA TRP A 10 -0.63 6.32 11.91
C TRP A 10 -1.14 6.12 10.49
N ALA A 11 -2.33 6.61 10.16
CA ALA A 11 -2.84 6.60 8.78
C ALA A 11 -1.92 7.40 7.83
N ALA A 12 -1.47 8.58 8.23
CA ALA A 12 -0.53 9.37 7.42
C ALA A 12 0.81 8.65 7.24
N PHE A 13 1.36 8.09 8.31
CA PHE A 13 2.60 7.31 8.28
C PHE A 13 2.50 6.10 7.35
N LEU A 14 1.44 5.30 7.49
CA LEU A 14 1.19 4.13 6.64
C LEU A 14 0.95 4.49 5.18
N THR A 15 0.30 5.63 4.91
CA THR A 15 0.14 6.13 3.54
C THR A 15 1.49 6.45 2.92
N PHE A 16 2.34 7.20 3.66
CA PHE A 16 3.68 7.56 3.19
C PHE A 16 4.53 6.32 2.89
N PHE A 17 4.60 5.37 3.83
CA PHE A 17 5.33 4.11 3.64
C PHE A 17 4.74 3.29 2.50
N GLY A 18 3.42 3.17 2.42
CA GLY A 18 2.75 2.43 1.35
C GLY A 18 3.07 2.98 -0.04
N VAL A 19 3.09 4.30 -0.21
CA VAL A 19 3.48 4.93 -1.48
C VAL A 19 4.93 4.60 -1.84
N LEU A 20 5.86 4.69 -0.89
CA LEU A 20 7.26 4.29 -1.12
C LEU A 20 7.37 2.82 -1.49
N SER A 21 6.61 1.94 -0.85
CA SER A 21 6.59 0.51 -1.16
C SER A 21 6.05 0.21 -2.55
N VAL A 22 5.02 0.94 -3.02
CA VAL A 22 4.50 0.83 -4.39
C VAL A 22 5.57 1.22 -5.42
N LEU A 23 6.30 2.32 -5.18
CA LEU A 23 7.39 2.76 -6.06
C LEU A 23 8.53 1.73 -6.09
N ALA A 24 8.89 1.19 -4.92
CA ALA A 24 9.91 0.15 -4.81
C ALA A 24 9.48 -1.15 -5.52
N ALA A 25 8.22 -1.56 -5.41
CA ALA A 25 7.70 -2.73 -6.11
C ALA A 25 7.70 -2.52 -7.62
N ALA A 26 7.31 -1.33 -8.11
CA ALA A 26 7.36 -1.02 -9.53
C ALA A 26 8.80 -1.11 -10.08
N ALA A 27 9.77 -0.48 -9.41
CA ALA A 27 11.17 -0.56 -9.79
C ALA A 27 11.70 -2.01 -9.72
N GLY A 28 11.40 -2.74 -8.65
CA GLY A 28 11.79 -4.13 -8.46
C GLY A 28 11.21 -5.05 -9.53
N THR A 29 9.97 -4.85 -9.94
CA THR A 29 9.34 -5.59 -11.04
C THR A 29 10.06 -5.34 -12.37
N VAL A 30 10.44 -4.10 -12.68
CA VAL A 30 11.20 -3.80 -13.91
C VAL A 30 12.55 -4.50 -13.89
N ILE A 31 13.27 -4.41 -12.77
CA ILE A 31 14.57 -5.08 -12.60
C ILE A 31 14.40 -6.60 -12.79
N TRP A 32 13.42 -7.19 -12.12
CA TRP A 32 13.15 -8.63 -12.21
C TRP A 32 12.80 -9.07 -13.63
N ALA A 33 12.00 -8.28 -14.36
CA ALA A 33 11.63 -8.59 -15.74
C ALA A 33 12.81 -8.56 -16.71
N ILE A 34 13.83 -7.73 -16.44
CA ILE A 34 15.07 -7.65 -17.22
C ILE A 34 16.02 -8.80 -16.88
N GLU A 35 16.04 -9.21 -15.62
CA GLU A 35 16.97 -10.23 -15.11
C GLU A 35 16.56 -11.66 -15.47
N VAL A 36 15.26 -11.91 -15.69
CA VAL A 36 14.81 -13.24 -16.13
C VAL A 36 15.09 -13.47 -17.61
N ASP A 37 15.77 -14.56 -17.92
CA ASP A 37 16.00 -15.00 -19.30
C ASP A 37 14.81 -15.77 -19.85
N GLY A 38 14.28 -15.31 -20.97
CA GLY A 38 13.28 -16.02 -21.76
C GLY A 38 11.87 -15.44 -21.70
N LEU A 39 11.16 -15.53 -22.83
CA LEU A 39 9.86 -14.88 -23.04
C LEU A 39 8.81 -15.34 -22.02
N TRP A 40 8.75 -16.63 -21.70
CA TRP A 40 7.75 -17.17 -20.77
C TRP A 40 8.00 -16.73 -19.32
N GLN A 41 9.27 -16.64 -18.91
CA GLN A 41 9.65 -16.14 -17.60
C GLN A 41 9.28 -14.67 -17.46
N THR A 42 9.66 -13.83 -18.43
CA THR A 42 9.29 -12.40 -18.44
C THR A 42 7.77 -12.21 -18.42
N LEU A 43 7.01 -13.00 -19.18
CA LEU A 43 5.54 -12.96 -19.13
C LEU A 43 5.01 -13.37 -17.75
N GLY A 44 5.58 -14.38 -17.10
CA GLY A 44 5.22 -14.77 -15.74
C GLY A 44 5.48 -13.64 -14.73
N VAL A 45 6.61 -12.95 -14.83
CA VAL A 45 6.92 -11.77 -14.00
C VAL A 45 5.90 -10.66 -14.22
N ILE A 46 5.59 -10.31 -15.46
CA ILE A 46 4.70 -9.17 -15.76
C ILE A 46 3.25 -9.49 -15.44
N LEU A 47 2.77 -10.69 -15.78
CA LEU A 47 1.34 -11.04 -15.67
C LEU A 47 0.94 -11.56 -14.30
N VAL A 48 1.89 -12.09 -13.52
CA VAL A 48 1.61 -12.66 -12.19
C VAL A 48 2.46 -11.99 -11.12
N GLY A 49 3.77 -11.93 -11.33
CA GLY A 49 4.71 -11.35 -10.37
C GLY A 49 4.38 -9.89 -10.02
N ALA A 50 4.15 -9.05 -11.02
CA ALA A 50 3.86 -7.63 -10.85
C ALA A 50 2.51 -7.36 -10.17
N PRO A 51 1.37 -7.98 -10.58
CA PRO A 51 0.12 -7.81 -9.86
C PRO A 51 0.21 -8.28 -8.40
N VAL A 52 0.89 -9.40 -8.14
CA VAL A 52 1.08 -9.90 -6.78
C VAL A 52 1.95 -8.96 -5.95
N SER A 53 3.06 -8.46 -6.49
CA SER A 53 3.94 -7.53 -5.77
C SER A 53 3.19 -6.25 -5.42
N VAL A 54 2.48 -5.66 -6.39
CA VAL A 54 1.64 -4.46 -6.20
C VAL A 54 0.56 -4.72 -5.15
N PHE A 55 -0.16 -5.84 -5.23
CA PHE A 55 -1.18 -6.18 -4.25
C PHE A 55 -0.60 -6.21 -2.83
N LEU A 56 0.52 -6.89 -2.62
CA LEU A 56 1.15 -7.00 -1.30
C LEU A 56 1.60 -5.63 -0.75
N VAL A 57 2.20 -4.79 -1.58
CA VAL A 57 2.68 -3.48 -1.13
C VAL A 57 1.57 -2.43 -0.97
N THR A 58 0.36 -2.70 -1.43
CA THR A 58 -0.80 -1.82 -1.16
C THR A 58 -1.40 -2.01 0.23
N VAL A 59 -1.03 -3.07 0.97
CA VAL A 59 -1.55 -3.37 2.31
C VAL A 59 -1.40 -2.20 3.29
N PRO A 60 -0.24 -1.50 3.40
CA PRO A 60 -0.11 -0.35 4.29
C PRO A 60 -1.08 0.79 3.91
N ILE A 61 -1.31 1.03 2.62
CA ILE A 61 -2.25 2.06 2.15
C ILE A 61 -3.68 1.66 2.53
N ALA A 62 -4.08 0.41 2.30
CA ALA A 62 -5.40 -0.08 2.67
C ALA A 62 -5.65 0.06 4.18
N LEU A 63 -4.66 -0.31 5.00
CA LEU A 63 -4.72 -0.14 6.45
C LEU A 63 -4.80 1.35 6.84
N ALA A 64 -4.04 2.22 6.19
CA ALA A 64 -4.13 3.66 6.42
C ALA A 64 -5.54 4.19 6.20
N GLN A 65 -6.21 3.78 5.11
CA GLN A 65 -7.58 4.18 4.83
C GLN A 65 -8.55 3.64 5.91
N ALA A 66 -8.36 2.40 6.36
CA ALA A 66 -9.17 1.82 7.42
C ALA A 66 -9.02 2.60 8.75
N LEU A 67 -7.80 2.94 9.16
CA LEU A 67 -7.55 3.73 10.38
C LEU A 67 -8.18 5.12 10.30
N ARG A 68 -8.13 5.76 9.13
CA ARG A 68 -8.71 7.08 8.92
C ARG A 68 -10.24 7.02 9.01
N ALA A 69 -10.85 6.02 8.37
CA ALA A 69 -12.28 5.77 8.46
C ALA A 69 -12.74 5.52 9.91
N LEU A 70 -11.98 4.73 10.67
CA LEU A 70 -12.27 4.49 12.09
C LEU A 70 -12.20 5.78 12.93
N ALA A 71 -11.20 6.63 12.68
CA ALA A 71 -11.08 7.91 13.36
C ALA A 71 -12.25 8.86 13.04
N ASP A 72 -12.69 8.88 11.78
CA ASP A 72 -13.79 9.72 11.33
C ASP A 72 -15.15 9.24 11.89
N VAL A 73 -15.38 7.93 11.95
CA VAL A 73 -16.55 7.34 12.62
C VAL A 73 -16.51 7.63 14.12
N GLY A 74 -15.35 7.47 14.77
CA GLY A 74 -15.19 7.75 16.20
C GLY A 74 -15.54 9.19 16.56
N ASP A 75 -15.05 10.17 15.80
CA ASP A 75 -15.40 11.58 16.01
C ASP A 75 -16.89 11.84 15.77
N THR A 76 -17.49 11.18 14.77
CA THR A 76 -18.93 11.32 14.47
C THR A 76 -19.82 10.78 15.60
N VAL A 77 -19.44 9.65 16.19
CA VAL A 77 -20.20 9.04 17.30
C VAL A 77 -20.05 9.86 18.57
N ASN A 78 -18.85 10.36 18.89
CA ASN A 78 -18.60 11.13 20.10
C ASN A 78 -19.22 12.55 20.08
N ALA A 79 -19.49 13.08 18.88
CA ALA A 79 -20.15 14.37 18.72
C ALA A 79 -21.69 14.31 18.87
N ARG A 80 -22.26 13.10 18.98
CA ARG A 80 -23.70 12.86 19.25
C ARG A 80 -23.93 12.62 20.73
#